data_AF-A0A0C9V4X4-F1
#
_entry.id   AF-A0A0C9V4X4-F1
#
_cell.length_a   1.000
_cell.length_b   1.000
_cell.length_c   1.000
_cell.angle_alpha   90.00
_cell.angle_beta   90.00
_cell.angle_gamma   90.00
#
_symmetry.space_group_name_H-M   'P 1'
#
loop_
_entity.id
_entity.type
_entity.pdbx_description
1 polymer ?
#
loop_
_entity_poly.entity_id
_entity_poly.type
_entity_poly.pdbx_seq_one_letter_code
_entity_poly.pdbx_strand_id
1 'polypeptide(L)'
;FRLHLHQHPEIPCNDEHGTRLSPEEIHYRATHDMYIYCLSNNLSQVWAYLWNRWYCPGKWELWARSASPAIPRLKTTMVVESLWKVLKRHDLIHFNRPRLDLVTHIVLNKILPRITLQLTELRGAWRKGRPQQLAAWQKDFKHDWVDMSKPDLQRSLEIELEWRKKPLKTKGRAERLADIES
;
A
#
# COMPACT_ATOMS: atom_id res chain seq x y z
N PHE A 1 21.50 10.70 -11.74
CA PHE A 1 20.53 9.57 -11.62
C PHE A 1 19.72 9.56 -10.32
N ARG A 2 20.32 9.33 -9.13
CA ARG A 2 19.54 9.26 -7.87
C ARG A 2 18.78 10.55 -7.56
N LEU A 3 19.38 11.71 -7.85
CA LEU A 3 18.74 13.02 -7.71
C LEU A 3 17.46 13.13 -8.56
N HIS A 4 17.53 12.74 -9.85
CA HIS A 4 16.43 12.87 -10.80
C HIS A 4 15.20 12.04 -10.39
N LEU A 5 15.43 10.86 -9.78
CA LEU A 5 14.36 10.01 -9.26
C LEU A 5 13.61 10.66 -8.07
N HIS A 6 14.34 11.40 -7.23
CA HIS A 6 13.83 11.89 -5.95
C HIS A 6 13.31 13.32 -5.98
N GLN A 7 13.55 14.06 -7.06
CA GLN A 7 12.96 15.39 -7.26
C GLN A 7 11.44 15.32 -7.35
N HIS A 8 10.78 16.26 -6.67
CA HIS A 8 9.33 16.38 -6.62
C HIS A 8 8.96 17.85 -6.40
N PRO A 9 7.85 18.35 -6.97
CA PRO A 9 7.44 19.76 -6.83
C PRO A 9 7.24 20.22 -5.38
N GLU A 10 6.77 19.32 -4.52
CA GLU A 10 6.57 19.61 -3.09
C GLU A 10 7.86 19.55 -2.26
N ILE A 11 8.95 18.99 -2.80
CA ILE A 11 10.24 18.91 -2.11
C ILE A 11 11.09 20.11 -2.54
N PRO A 12 11.47 21.00 -1.61
CA PRO A 12 12.31 22.15 -1.95
C PRO A 12 13.69 21.70 -2.41
N CYS A 13 14.30 22.47 -3.31
CA CYS A 13 15.70 22.30 -3.67
C CYS A 13 16.60 22.65 -2.48
N ASN A 14 17.82 22.12 -2.46
CA ASN A 14 18.83 22.37 -1.42
C ASN A 14 19.45 23.78 -1.49
N ASP A 15 18.73 24.75 -2.03
CA ASP A 15 19.18 26.14 -2.16
C ASP A 15 18.77 26.92 -0.91
N GLU A 16 19.50 27.98 -0.55
CA GLU A 16 19.23 28.82 0.64
C GLU A 16 17.80 29.39 0.67
N HIS A 17 17.17 29.53 -0.50
CA HIS A 17 15.81 30.04 -0.66
C HIS A 17 14.73 28.94 -0.70
N GLY A 18 15.08 27.66 -0.66
CA GLY A 18 14.12 26.55 -0.64
C GLY A 18 13.20 26.51 -1.87
N THR A 19 13.73 26.84 -3.05
CA THR A 19 12.96 26.96 -4.29
C THR A 19 12.26 25.66 -4.67
N ARG A 20 10.97 25.77 -5.04
CA ARG A 20 10.16 24.65 -5.54
C ARG A 20 10.07 24.72 -7.05
N LEU A 21 10.23 23.59 -7.71
CA LEU A 21 10.24 23.49 -9.16
C LEU A 21 8.96 22.88 -9.69
N SER A 22 8.51 23.33 -10.85
CA SER A 22 7.43 22.68 -11.59
C SER A 22 7.85 21.27 -12.04
N PRO A 23 6.90 20.30 -12.19
CA PRO A 23 7.18 19.01 -12.81
C PRO A 23 7.96 19.10 -14.13
N GLU A 24 7.58 20.07 -14.98
CA GLU A 24 8.19 20.31 -16.29
C GLU A 24 9.62 20.83 -16.14
N GLU A 25 9.86 21.75 -15.22
CA GLU A 25 11.20 22.27 -14.93
C GLU A 25 12.12 21.19 -14.38
N ILE A 26 11.61 20.31 -13.50
CA ILE A 26 12.35 19.16 -12.99
C ILE A 26 12.76 18.23 -14.14
N HIS A 27 11.81 17.90 -15.02
CA HIS A 27 12.07 17.04 -16.18
C HIS A 27 13.09 17.66 -17.13
N TYR A 28 12.92 18.94 -17.47
CA TYR A 28 13.83 19.68 -18.32
C TYR A 28 15.24 19.72 -17.74
N ARG A 29 15.39 20.11 -16.47
CA ARG A 29 16.70 20.19 -15.80
C ARG A 29 17.38 18.83 -15.74
N ALA A 30 16.66 17.77 -15.37
CA ALA A 30 17.21 16.42 -15.31
C ALA A 30 17.66 15.89 -16.68
N THR A 31 16.89 16.20 -17.72
CA THR A 31 17.20 15.84 -19.12
C THR A 31 18.42 16.60 -19.61
N HIS A 32 18.47 17.91 -19.36
CA HIS A 32 19.56 18.78 -19.77
C HIS A 32 20.87 18.43 -19.07
N ASP A 33 20.83 18.17 -17.77
CA ASP A 33 21.99 17.72 -16.99
C ASP A 33 22.58 16.43 -17.57
N MET A 34 21.73 15.44 -17.85
CA MET A 34 22.15 14.17 -18.43
C MET A 34 22.67 14.33 -19.87
N TYR A 35 22.07 15.22 -20.66
CA TYR A 35 22.52 15.54 -22.00
C TYR A 35 23.93 16.16 -21.97
N ILE A 36 24.15 17.19 -21.15
CA ILE A 36 25.45 17.84 -20.98
C ILE A 36 26.50 16.83 -20.52
N TYR A 37 26.15 15.98 -19.54
CA TYR A 37 27.05 14.94 -19.06
C TYR A 37 27.44 13.96 -20.17
N CYS A 38 26.49 13.52 -20.99
CA CYS A 38 26.81 12.62 -22.11
C CYS A 38 27.62 13.33 -23.19
N LEU A 39 27.33 14.60 -23.47
CA LEU A 39 28.05 15.39 -24.47
C LEU A 39 29.51 15.63 -24.07
N SER A 40 29.76 16.03 -22.82
CA SER A 40 31.11 16.30 -22.32
C SER A 40 32.00 15.05 -22.28
N ASN A 41 31.40 13.86 -22.17
CA ASN A 41 32.10 12.58 -22.16
C ASN A 41 32.09 11.86 -23.52
N ASN A 42 31.61 12.49 -24.60
CA ASN A 42 31.44 11.88 -25.93
C ASN A 42 30.61 10.59 -25.94
N LEU A 43 29.62 10.48 -25.06
CA LEU A 43 28.74 9.31 -24.89
C LEU A 43 27.42 9.47 -25.66
N SER A 44 27.49 9.78 -26.96
CA SER A 44 26.31 10.05 -27.80
C SER A 44 25.34 8.86 -27.88
N GLN A 45 25.86 7.63 -27.95
CA GLN A 45 25.04 6.41 -27.96
C GLN A 45 24.33 6.18 -26.63
N VAL A 46 25.00 6.49 -25.51
CA VAL A 46 24.41 6.37 -24.17
C VAL A 46 23.28 7.38 -24.02
N TRP A 47 23.46 8.61 -24.49
CA TRP A 47 22.40 9.61 -24.53
C TRP A 47 21.19 9.11 -25.32
N ALA A 48 21.39 8.60 -26.54
CA ALA A 48 20.31 8.07 -27.36
C ALA A 48 19.53 6.95 -26.65
N TYR A 49 20.22 6.05 -25.95
CA TYR A 49 19.58 5.02 -25.12
C TYR A 49 18.80 5.61 -23.95
N LEU A 50 19.41 6.52 -23.19
CA LEU A 50 18.81 7.15 -22.02
C LEU A 50 17.56 7.95 -22.37
N TRP A 51 17.59 8.71 -23.46
CA TRP A 51 16.43 9.42 -23.97
C TRP A 51 15.29 8.46 -24.31
N ASN A 52 15.56 7.45 -25.14
CA ASN A 52 14.53 6.52 -25.61
C ASN A 52 13.92 5.65 -24.51
N ARG A 53 14.66 5.36 -23.43
CA ARG A 53 14.22 4.46 -22.36
C ARG A 53 13.77 5.16 -21.09
N TRP A 54 14.28 6.35 -20.79
CA TRP A 54 14.10 6.99 -19.48
C TRP A 54 13.62 8.44 -19.56
N TYR A 55 14.25 9.29 -20.38
CA TYR A 55 14.00 10.73 -20.36
C TYR A 55 12.94 11.22 -21.35
N CYS A 56 12.50 10.39 -22.31
CA CYS A 56 11.36 10.70 -23.15
C CYS A 56 10.10 10.91 -22.28
N PRO A 57 9.23 11.92 -22.55
CA PRO A 57 8.09 12.24 -21.71
C PRO A 57 7.21 11.03 -21.34
N GLY A 58 6.87 10.18 -22.31
CA GLY A 58 6.06 8.99 -22.07
C GLY A 58 6.74 7.87 -21.25
N LYS A 59 8.06 7.96 -21.05
CA LYS A 59 8.82 7.05 -20.16
C LYS A 59 9.14 7.68 -18.82
N TRP A 60 9.29 9.00 -18.77
CA TRP A 60 9.57 9.75 -17.57
C TRP A 60 8.53 9.48 -16.47
N GLU A 61 7.25 9.50 -16.84
CA GLU A 61 6.13 9.23 -15.93
C GLU A 61 6.19 7.87 -15.23
N LEU A 62 6.88 6.88 -15.82
CA LEU A 62 6.95 5.53 -15.28
C LEU A 62 7.92 5.38 -14.10
N TRP A 63 8.88 6.29 -13.97
CA TRP A 63 9.93 6.15 -12.95
C TRP A 63 10.18 7.42 -12.14
N ALA A 64 9.99 8.61 -12.71
CA ALA A 64 10.25 9.86 -12.00
C ALA A 64 9.12 10.19 -11.02
N ARG A 65 9.49 10.62 -9.82
CA ARG A 65 8.51 11.03 -8.80
C ARG A 65 7.83 12.35 -9.16
N SER A 66 8.50 13.24 -9.88
CA SER A 66 7.96 14.56 -10.24
C SER A 66 6.73 14.51 -11.14
N ALA A 67 6.50 13.40 -11.84
CA ALA A 67 5.32 13.21 -12.68
C ALA A 67 4.05 12.88 -11.87
N SER A 68 4.20 12.40 -10.63
CA SER A 68 3.07 12.10 -9.74
C SER A 68 2.73 13.33 -8.91
N PRO A 69 1.44 13.69 -8.75
CA PRO A 69 1.05 14.78 -7.86
C PRO A 69 1.26 14.44 -6.37
N ALA A 70 1.30 13.15 -6.02
CA ALA A 70 1.50 12.70 -4.65
C ALA A 70 2.90 12.13 -4.44
N ILE A 71 3.52 12.41 -3.29
CA ILE A 71 4.80 11.82 -2.89
C ILE A 71 4.60 10.36 -2.44
N PRO A 72 5.14 9.37 -3.17
CA PRO A 72 5.09 7.99 -2.71
C PRO A 72 6.00 7.80 -1.49
N ARG A 73 5.39 7.53 -0.33
CA ARG A 73 6.10 7.23 0.94
C ARG A 73 6.82 5.88 0.89
N LEU A 74 6.27 4.89 0.19
CA LEU A 74 6.92 3.58 0.01
C LEU A 74 7.82 3.59 -1.23
N LYS A 75 9.00 2.98 -1.10
CA LYS A 75 9.82 2.62 -2.27
C LYS A 75 9.14 1.47 -3.00
N THR A 76 9.09 1.54 -4.34
CA THR A 76 8.56 0.46 -5.19
C THR A 76 9.25 -0.87 -4.94
N THR A 77 10.55 -0.85 -4.59
CA THR A 77 11.32 -2.04 -4.20
C THR A 77 10.74 -2.74 -2.97
N MET A 78 10.30 -1.98 -1.95
CA MET A 78 9.69 -2.56 -0.76
C MET A 78 8.37 -3.25 -1.07
N VAL A 79 7.56 -2.66 -1.96
CA VAL A 79 6.29 -3.26 -2.41
C VAL A 79 6.58 -4.57 -3.13
N VAL A 80 7.52 -4.55 -4.09
CA VAL A 80 7.93 -5.74 -4.85
C VAL A 80 8.50 -6.82 -3.93
N GLU A 81 9.39 -6.49 -2.99
CA GLU A 81 9.95 -7.42 -2.02
C GLU A 81 8.88 -8.04 -1.12
N SER A 82 7.93 -7.22 -0.63
CA SER A 82 6.82 -7.72 0.18
C SER A 82 5.92 -8.67 -0.60
N LEU A 83 5.65 -8.37 -1.87
CA LEU A 83 4.91 -9.24 -2.77
C LEU A 83 5.63 -10.58 -2.95
N TRP A 84 6.93 -10.55 -3.25
CA TRP A 84 7.74 -11.76 -3.38
C TRP A 84 7.81 -12.56 -2.09
N LYS A 85 7.85 -11.91 -0.92
CA LYS A 85 7.82 -12.58 0.38
C LYS A 85 6.51 -13.35 0.57
N VAL A 86 5.37 -12.74 0.25
CA VAL A 86 4.05 -13.41 0.33
C VAL A 86 3.97 -14.55 -0.67
N LEU A 87 4.36 -14.31 -1.92
CA LEU A 87 4.33 -15.32 -2.99
C LEU A 87 5.15 -16.56 -2.62
N LYS A 88 6.36 -16.35 -2.09
CA LYS A 88 7.23 -17.43 -1.63
C LYS A 88 6.61 -18.27 -0.53
N ARG A 89 5.96 -17.62 0.45
CA ARG A 89 5.39 -18.30 1.62
C ARG A 89 4.05 -18.97 1.35
N HIS A 90 3.24 -18.42 0.46
CA HIS A 90 1.87 -18.89 0.24
C HIS A 90 1.76 -19.84 -0.95
N ASP A 91 2.32 -19.48 -2.10
CA ASP A 91 2.11 -20.24 -3.33
C ASP A 91 3.31 -21.11 -3.72
N LEU A 92 4.53 -20.68 -3.36
CA LEU A 92 5.77 -21.37 -3.75
C LEU A 92 6.40 -22.20 -2.62
N ILE A 93 5.72 -22.37 -1.49
CA ILE A 93 6.29 -23.02 -0.29
C ILE A 93 6.72 -24.47 -0.54
N HIS A 94 5.99 -25.19 -1.41
CA HIS A 94 6.26 -26.59 -1.74
C HIS A 94 7.16 -26.77 -2.98
N PHE A 95 7.53 -25.68 -3.67
CA PHE A 95 8.31 -25.75 -4.89
C PHE A 95 9.77 -25.39 -4.60
N ASN A 96 10.65 -26.39 -4.62
CA ASN A 96 12.08 -26.13 -4.59
C ASN A 96 12.53 -25.66 -5.99
N ARG A 97 13.04 -24.43 -6.09
CA ARG A 97 13.45 -23.76 -7.35
C ARG A 97 12.34 -23.80 -8.43
N PRO A 98 11.23 -23.06 -8.22
CA PRO A 98 10.15 -23.03 -9.18
C PRO A 98 10.63 -22.52 -10.54
N ARG A 99 10.20 -23.20 -11.61
CA ARG A 99 10.45 -22.75 -12.99
C ARG A 99 9.76 -21.41 -13.22
N LEU A 100 10.35 -20.58 -14.09
CA LEU A 100 9.80 -19.26 -14.44
C LEU A 100 8.33 -19.35 -14.87
N ASP A 101 7.99 -20.36 -15.67
CA ASP A 101 6.65 -20.58 -16.20
C ASP A 101 5.58 -20.78 -15.11
N LEU A 102 5.92 -21.56 -14.06
CA LEU A 102 5.04 -21.74 -12.91
C LEU A 102 4.84 -20.42 -12.15
N VAL A 103 5.91 -19.65 -11.98
CA VAL A 103 5.84 -18.34 -11.32
C VAL A 103 4.96 -17.38 -12.13
N THR A 104 5.13 -17.32 -13.45
CA THR A 104 4.30 -16.47 -14.33
C THR A 104 2.84 -16.89 -14.30
N HIS A 105 2.55 -18.19 -14.33
CA HIS A 105 1.20 -18.71 -14.19
C HIS A 105 0.55 -18.28 -12.86
N ILE A 106 1.27 -18.40 -11.73
CA ILE A 106 0.76 -17.98 -10.42
C ILE A 106 0.53 -16.48 -10.37
N VAL A 107 1.46 -15.68 -10.91
CA VAL A 107 1.31 -14.22 -10.97
C VAL A 107 0.07 -13.82 -11.75
N LEU A 108 -0.15 -14.40 -12.92
CA LEU A 108 -1.28 -14.07 -13.79
C LEU A 108 -2.62 -14.57 -13.24
N ASN A 109 -2.66 -15.79 -12.71
CA ASN A 109 -3.93 -16.44 -12.37
C ASN A 109 -4.33 -16.27 -10.90
N LYS A 110 -3.39 -15.99 -10.00
CA LYS A 110 -3.68 -15.81 -8.56
C LYS A 110 -3.43 -14.40 -8.07
N ILE A 111 -2.24 -13.85 -8.34
CA ILE A 111 -1.84 -12.54 -7.79
C ILE A 111 -2.60 -11.42 -8.46
N LEU A 112 -2.59 -11.39 -9.80
CA LEU A 112 -3.17 -10.29 -10.57
C LEU A 112 -4.67 -10.11 -10.26
N PRO A 113 -5.52 -11.15 -10.24
CA PRO A 113 -6.94 -11.00 -9.91
C PRO A 113 -7.15 -10.47 -8.48
N ARG A 114 -6.34 -10.93 -7.53
CA ARG A 114 -6.40 -10.48 -6.13
C ARG A 114 -6.06 -8.99 -6.01
N ILE A 115 -4.98 -8.54 -6.66
CA ILE A 115 -4.58 -7.14 -6.65
C ILE A 115 -5.63 -6.28 -7.37
N THR A 116 -6.15 -6.72 -8.52
CA THR A 116 -7.20 -5.97 -9.23
C THR A 116 -8.45 -5.81 -8.36
N LEU A 117 -8.84 -6.87 -7.63
CA LEU A 117 -9.99 -6.80 -6.73
C LEU A 117 -9.75 -5.80 -5.59
N GLN A 118 -8.59 -5.87 -4.93
CA GLN A 118 -8.20 -4.90 -3.91
C GLN A 118 -8.17 -3.46 -4.44
N LEU A 119 -7.63 -3.24 -5.66
CA LEU A 119 -7.63 -1.92 -6.28
C LEU A 119 -9.03 -1.43 -6.61
N THR A 120 -9.94 -2.31 -7.05
CA THR A 120 -11.33 -1.93 -7.31
C THR A 120 -12.08 -1.57 -6.03
N GLU A 121 -11.78 -2.26 -4.91
CA GLU A 121 -12.31 -1.94 -3.58
C GLU A 121 -11.80 -0.59 -3.09
N LEU A 122 -10.49 -0.34 -3.19
CA LEU A 122 -9.86 0.93 -2.79
C LEU A 122 -10.35 2.11 -3.64
N ARG A 123 -10.63 1.89 -4.93
CA ARG A 123 -11.19 2.90 -5.82
C ARG A 123 -12.69 3.14 -5.61
N GLY A 124 -13.34 2.43 -4.68
CA GLY A 124 -14.78 2.54 -4.44
C GLY A 124 -15.64 2.07 -5.61
N ALA A 125 -15.05 1.43 -6.61
CA ALA A 125 -15.75 0.89 -7.78
C ALA A 125 -16.40 -0.46 -7.49
N TRP A 126 -15.97 -1.13 -6.42
CA TRP A 126 -16.48 -2.42 -6.00
C TRP A 126 -17.86 -2.30 -5.34
N ARG A 127 -18.86 -2.98 -5.93
CA ARG A 127 -20.27 -3.02 -5.47
C ARG A 127 -20.91 -1.62 -5.32
N LYS A 128 -20.90 -0.82 -6.39
CA LYS A 128 -21.70 0.42 -6.47
C LYS A 128 -23.14 0.14 -6.02
N GLY A 129 -23.56 0.75 -4.90
CA GLY A 129 -24.89 0.57 -4.30
C GLY A 129 -24.93 -0.23 -3.00
N ARG A 130 -23.87 -0.93 -2.60
CA ARG A 130 -23.75 -1.56 -1.28
C ARG A 130 -22.87 -0.69 -0.37
N PRO A 131 -23.15 -0.56 0.94
CA PRO A 131 -22.27 0.14 1.86
C PRO A 131 -20.85 -0.45 1.81
N GLN A 132 -19.86 0.43 1.84
CA GLN A 132 -18.45 0.06 1.85
C GLN A 132 -18.14 -0.80 3.07
N GLN A 133 -17.20 -1.74 2.93
CA GLN A 133 -16.77 -2.52 4.09
C GLN A 133 -16.13 -1.59 5.11
N LEU A 134 -16.63 -1.64 6.34
CA LEU A 134 -16.04 -0.95 7.49
C LEU A 134 -14.62 -1.49 7.71
N ALA A 135 -13.67 -0.58 7.95
CA ALA A 135 -12.34 -0.95 8.44
C ALA A 135 -12.46 -1.71 9.77
N ALA A 136 -11.45 -2.50 10.13
CA ALA A 136 -11.47 -3.30 11.37
C ALA A 136 -11.82 -2.42 12.60
N TRP A 137 -11.11 -1.31 12.78
CA TRP A 137 -11.38 -0.36 13.86
C TRP A 137 -12.78 0.26 13.81
N GLN A 138 -13.35 0.45 12.61
CA GLN A 138 -14.72 0.96 12.47
C GLN A 138 -15.76 -0.09 12.86
N LYS A 139 -15.46 -1.38 12.66
CA LYS A 139 -16.31 -2.47 13.13
C LYS A 139 -16.28 -2.55 14.66
N ASP A 140 -15.09 -2.47 15.24
CA ASP A 140 -14.90 -2.46 16.69
C ASP A 140 -15.62 -1.25 17.31
N PHE A 141 -15.38 -0.06 16.76
CA PHE A 141 -16.07 1.15 17.19
C PHE A 141 -17.60 1.04 17.05
N LYS A 142 -18.11 0.53 15.92
CA LYS A 142 -19.55 0.34 15.72
C LYS A 142 -20.12 -0.65 16.72
N HIS A 143 -19.40 -1.72 17.01
CA HIS A 143 -19.78 -2.71 18.00
C HIS A 143 -19.91 -2.04 19.37
N ASP A 144 -18.87 -1.32 19.80
CA ASP A 144 -18.83 -0.65 21.09
C ASP A 144 -19.88 0.46 21.20
N TRP A 145 -20.11 1.19 20.11
CA TRP A 145 -21.15 2.21 20.03
C TRP A 145 -22.55 1.62 20.22
N VAL A 146 -22.83 0.49 19.54
CA VAL A 146 -24.12 -0.20 19.67
C VAL A 146 -24.27 -0.79 21.07
N ASP A 147 -23.21 -1.34 21.65
CA ASP A 147 -23.20 -1.87 23.01
C ASP A 147 -23.48 -0.78 24.05
N MET A 148 -22.81 0.38 23.94
CA MET A 148 -23.00 1.53 24.82
C MET A 148 -24.33 2.28 24.58
N SER A 149 -25.00 2.07 23.45
CA SER A 149 -26.32 2.65 23.19
C SER A 149 -27.46 1.96 23.95
N LYS A 150 -27.21 0.76 24.48
CA LYS A 150 -28.17 0.01 25.29
C LYS A 150 -28.17 0.52 26.74
N PRO A 151 -29.31 0.49 27.45
CA PRO A 151 -29.33 0.77 28.88
C PRO A 151 -28.49 -0.26 29.65
N ASP A 152 -27.79 0.20 30.69
CA ASP A 152 -26.81 -0.60 31.45
C ASP A 152 -27.39 -1.93 31.96
N LEU A 153 -28.65 -1.93 32.39
CA LEU A 153 -29.36 -3.14 32.83
C LEU A 153 -29.42 -4.22 31.74
N GLN A 154 -29.72 -3.83 30.49
CA GLN A 154 -29.78 -4.78 29.38
C GLN A 154 -28.40 -5.33 29.05
N ARG A 155 -27.37 -4.49 29.14
CA ARG A 155 -25.98 -4.88 28.91
C ARG A 155 -25.49 -5.89 29.96
N SER A 156 -25.73 -5.63 31.24
CA SER A 156 -25.37 -6.55 32.32
C SER A 156 -26.08 -7.89 32.20
N LEU A 157 -27.38 -7.89 31.87
CA LEU A 157 -28.15 -9.11 31.64
C LEU A 157 -27.61 -9.92 30.44
N GLU A 158 -27.27 -9.27 29.33
CA GLU A 158 -26.71 -9.95 28.15
C GLU A 158 -25.35 -10.59 28.47
N ILE A 159 -24.48 -9.87 29.18
CA ILE A 159 -23.17 -10.37 29.63
C ILE A 159 -23.35 -11.57 30.56
N GLU A 160 -24.25 -11.46 31.55
CA GLU A 160 -24.55 -12.55 32.48
C GLU A 160 -25.05 -13.80 31.74
N LEU A 161 -25.96 -13.62 30.78
CA LEU A 161 -26.53 -14.70 29.98
C LEU A 161 -25.46 -15.35 29.08
N GLU A 162 -24.53 -14.57 28.52
CA GLU A 162 -23.37 -15.10 27.77
C GLU A 162 -22.48 -15.98 28.65
N TRP A 163 -22.18 -15.55 29.88
CA TRP A 163 -21.38 -16.32 30.83
C TRP A 163 -22.11 -17.54 31.37
N ARG A 164 -23.43 -17.47 31.56
CA ARG A 164 -24.27 -18.63 31.95
C ARG A 164 -24.32 -19.69 30.86
N LYS A 165 -24.30 -19.30 29.57
CA LYS A 165 -24.24 -20.21 28.41
C LYS A 165 -22.90 -20.95 28.27
N LYS A 166 -21.80 -20.40 28.79
CA LYS A 166 -20.48 -21.05 28.72
C LYS A 166 -20.43 -22.30 29.60
N PRO A 167 -19.71 -23.36 29.21
CA PRO A 167 -19.64 -24.60 29.98
C PRO A 167 -19.08 -24.37 31.38
N LEU A 168 -19.54 -25.16 32.36
CA LEU A 168 -19.17 -25.03 33.78
C LEU A 168 -17.65 -25.10 34.04
N LYS A 169 -16.90 -25.79 33.18
CA LYS A 169 -15.44 -25.93 33.26
C LYS A 169 -14.66 -24.68 32.78
N THR A 170 -15.35 -23.61 32.39
CA THR A 170 -14.71 -22.39 31.88
C THR A 170 -14.04 -21.64 33.04
N LYS A 171 -12.72 -21.50 32.98
CA LYS A 171 -11.92 -20.81 34.01
C LYS A 171 -12.39 -19.35 34.16
N GLY A 172 -12.58 -18.90 35.41
CA GLY A 172 -13.00 -17.54 35.73
C GLY A 172 -14.51 -17.25 35.55
N ARG A 173 -15.34 -18.25 35.23
CA ARG A 173 -16.79 -18.07 35.08
C ARG A 173 -17.47 -17.64 36.38
N ALA A 174 -17.10 -18.24 37.51
CA ALA A 174 -17.71 -17.92 38.81
C ALA A 174 -17.34 -16.52 39.31
N GLU A 175 -16.07 -16.13 39.14
CA GLU A 175 -15.56 -14.79 39.47
C GLU A 175 -16.28 -13.72 38.63
N ARG A 176 -16.39 -13.92 37.30
CA ARG A 176 -17.06 -13.00 36.38
C ARG A 176 -18.56 -12.84 36.65
N LEU A 177 -19.24 -13.88 37.13
CA LEU A 177 -20.67 -13.80 37.48
C LEU A 177 -20.87 -13.04 38.79
N ALA A 178 -19.97 -13.24 39.78
CA ALA A 178 -20.00 -12.50 41.04
C ALA A 178 -19.73 -11.00 40.88
N ASP A 179 -18.84 -10.62 39.95
CA ASP A 179 -18.55 -9.22 39.62
C ASP A 179 -19.72 -8.49 38.93
N ILE A 180 -20.67 -9.22 38.33
CA ILE A 180 -21.85 -8.65 37.64
C ILE A 180 -23.02 -8.46 38.63
N GLU A 181 -23.08 -9.28 39.68
CA GLU A 181 -24.13 -9.23 40.71
C GLU A 181 -23.85 -8.19 41.83
N SER A 182 -22.62 -7.63 41.91
CA SER A 182 -22.22 -6.59 42.87
C SER A 182 -22.41 -5.18 42.33
#